data_AF-D2EDI9-F1
#
_entry.id   AF-D2EDI9-F1
#
_cell.length_a   1.000
_cell.length_b   1.000
_cell.length_c   1.000
_cell.angle_alpha   90.00
_cell.angle_beta   90.00
_cell.angle_gamma   90.00
#
_symmetry.space_group_name_H-M   'P 1'
#
loop_
_entity.id
_entity.type
_entity.pdbx_description
1 polymer ?
#
loop_
_entity_poly.entity_id
_entity_poly.type
_entity_poly.pdbx_seq_one_letter_code
_entity_poly.pdbx_strand_id
1 'polypeptide(L)'
;KLSKQYHPDINKAEDAADKFKEVKEAYEVLSDDQKKAQYDQFGHTDPNQGFGGFGGGGSDFGGFGFEDIFSSIFGGGGRRRDPNAPRQGADLQYTMTLSFEEAVFGKETTIEIPREETCETCHGSGAKPRTKVDTCSHCNGSGQLNVEQNTPFGRVVNRRACHHCNGTGKIIKDKCATCHGEGKVTKRRKINVKIPAGVDDGQQLRVSAQGKPGVNGGPPGDLYVVFHVRTHEI
;
A
#
# COMPACT_ATOMS: atom_id res chain seq x y z
N LYS A 1 16.18 43.43 -15.45
CA LYS A 1 17.04 44.39 -16.20
C LYS A 1 17.24 43.92 -17.65
N LEU A 2 17.52 42.64 -17.88
CA LEU A 2 17.61 42.02 -19.22
C LEU A 2 16.25 41.83 -19.94
N SER A 3 15.19 41.52 -19.19
CA SER A 3 13.81 41.38 -19.72
C SER A 3 13.22 42.66 -20.34
N LYS A 4 13.75 43.84 -20.00
CA LYS A 4 13.37 45.12 -20.65
C LYS A 4 14.19 45.43 -21.91
N GLN A 5 15.32 44.75 -22.13
CA GLN A 5 16.21 44.96 -23.28
C GLN A 5 15.86 44.08 -24.49
N TYR A 6 15.25 42.92 -24.24
CA TYR A 6 14.83 41.96 -25.27
C TYR A 6 13.30 41.90 -25.44
N HIS A 7 12.58 42.91 -24.93
CA HIS A 7 11.14 42.96 -25.13
C HIS A 7 10.84 43.08 -26.63
N PRO A 8 9.90 42.28 -27.19
CA PRO A 8 9.65 42.22 -28.64
C PRO A 8 9.23 43.57 -29.26
N ASP A 9 8.69 44.48 -28.45
CA ASP A 9 8.35 45.85 -28.88
C ASP A 9 9.56 46.81 -28.95
N ILE A 10 10.68 46.48 -28.28
CA ILE A 10 11.86 47.35 -28.14
C ILE A 10 13.03 46.83 -29.00
N ASN A 11 13.13 45.51 -29.17
CA ASN A 11 14.20 44.88 -29.96
C ASN A 11 13.59 43.95 -31.02
N LYS A 12 13.79 44.30 -32.30
CA LYS A 12 13.24 43.59 -33.48
C LYS A 12 14.25 42.65 -34.16
N ALA A 13 15.38 42.35 -33.50
CA ALA A 13 16.33 41.38 -34.02
C ALA A 13 15.71 39.96 -34.02
N GLU A 14 16.05 39.13 -35.01
CA GLU A 14 15.48 37.78 -35.16
C GLU A 14 15.79 36.86 -33.95
N ASP A 15 16.87 37.15 -33.21
CA ASP A 15 17.29 36.40 -32.01
C ASP A 15 16.74 36.98 -30.69
N ALA A 16 16.06 38.12 -30.73
CA ALA A 16 15.54 38.79 -29.53
C ALA A 16 14.38 38.00 -28.90
N ALA A 17 13.57 37.33 -29.73
CA ALA A 17 12.46 36.51 -29.25
C ALA A 17 12.93 35.29 -28.46
N ASP A 18 14.01 34.64 -28.89
CA ASP A 18 14.54 33.46 -28.22
C ASP A 18 15.29 33.82 -26.94
N LYS A 19 16.09 34.90 -26.98
CA LYS A 19 16.71 35.46 -25.76
C LYS A 19 15.68 35.95 -24.75
N PHE A 20 14.53 36.44 -25.20
CA PHE A 20 13.44 36.83 -24.30
C PHE A 20 12.77 35.62 -23.64
N LYS A 21 12.55 34.53 -24.38
CA LYS A 21 12.04 33.27 -23.83
C LYS A 21 12.99 32.70 -22.79
N GLU A 22 14.28 32.59 -23.11
CA GLU A 22 15.30 32.09 -22.19
C GLU A 22 15.37 32.93 -20.90
N VAL A 23 15.35 34.26 -21.01
CA VAL A 23 15.37 35.15 -19.84
C VAL A 23 14.10 35.02 -19.01
N LYS A 24 12.95 34.76 -19.64
CA LYS A 24 11.69 34.54 -18.94
C LYS A 24 11.70 33.22 -18.18
N GLU A 25 12.13 32.13 -18.82
CA GLU A 25 12.25 30.81 -18.19
C GLU A 25 13.27 30.83 -17.04
N ALA A 26 14.42 31.45 -17.25
CA ALA A 26 15.42 31.64 -16.19
C ALA A 26 14.85 32.44 -15.01
N TYR A 27 14.04 33.48 -15.27
CA TYR A 27 13.38 34.22 -14.21
C TYR A 27 12.34 33.39 -13.47
N GLU A 28 11.53 32.58 -14.16
CA GLU A 28 10.54 31.70 -13.54
C GLU A 28 11.18 30.64 -12.64
N VAL A 29 12.34 30.11 -13.04
CA VAL A 29 13.09 29.13 -12.22
C VAL A 29 13.81 29.81 -11.06
N LEU A 30 14.43 30.96 -11.28
CA LEU A 30 15.23 31.65 -10.26
C LEU A 30 14.42 32.51 -9.29
N SER A 31 13.16 32.84 -9.61
CA SER A 31 12.28 33.63 -8.75
C SER A 31 11.59 32.81 -7.66
N ASP A 32 11.55 31.49 -7.81
CA ASP A 32 10.98 30.56 -6.84
C ASP A 32 12.10 29.70 -6.21
N ASP A 33 12.27 29.81 -4.90
CA ASP A 33 13.32 29.12 -4.16
C ASP A 33 13.23 27.58 -4.29
N GLN A 34 12.03 27.01 -4.46
CA GLN A 34 11.84 25.58 -4.69
C GLN A 34 12.23 25.17 -6.10
N LYS A 35 11.86 25.96 -7.12
CA LYS A 35 12.22 25.69 -8.53
C LYS A 35 13.73 25.82 -8.74
N LYS A 36 14.36 26.80 -8.12
CA LYS A 36 15.82 26.97 -8.12
C LYS A 36 16.53 25.77 -7.47
N ALA A 37 16.09 25.36 -6.28
CA ALA A 37 16.70 24.21 -5.59
C ALA A 37 16.59 22.91 -6.41
N GLN A 38 15.48 22.71 -7.13
CA GLN A 38 15.30 21.56 -8.03
C GLN A 38 16.21 21.65 -9.26
N TYR A 39 16.32 22.82 -9.88
CA TYR A 39 17.24 23.06 -11.01
C TYR A 39 18.69 22.82 -10.62
N ASP A 40 19.11 23.30 -9.43
CA ASP A 40 20.45 23.09 -8.89
C ASP A 40 20.74 21.61 -8.57
N GLN A 41 19.70 20.82 -8.24
CA GLN A 41 19.84 19.41 -7.86
C GLN A 41 19.83 18.44 -9.06
N PHE A 42 19.08 18.75 -10.11
CA PHE A 42 18.86 17.82 -11.24
C PHE A 42 19.35 18.34 -12.59
N GLY A 43 19.70 19.62 -12.71
CA GLY A 43 20.18 20.24 -13.95
C GLY A 43 19.08 20.51 -14.99
N HIS A 44 19.45 21.18 -16.09
CA HIS A 44 18.56 21.50 -17.21
C HIS A 44 18.29 20.26 -18.06
N THR A 45 17.45 19.33 -17.58
CA THR A 45 16.93 18.26 -18.42
C THR A 45 15.78 18.82 -19.26
N ASP A 46 16.05 19.02 -20.55
CA ASP A 46 15.04 19.29 -21.57
C ASP A 46 13.89 18.26 -21.46
N PRO A 47 12.64 18.69 -21.21
CA PRO A 47 11.49 17.79 -21.07
C PRO A 47 11.27 16.90 -22.31
N ASN A 48 11.85 17.28 -23.45
CA ASN A 48 11.70 16.57 -24.71
C ASN A 48 12.75 15.45 -24.92
N GLN A 49 13.74 15.32 -24.02
CA GLN A 49 14.85 14.37 -24.18
C GLN A 49 14.86 13.22 -23.17
N GLY A 50 13.84 13.10 -22.33
CA GLY A 50 13.72 12.05 -21.30
C GLY A 50 12.65 10.97 -21.54
N PHE A 51 11.79 11.12 -22.55
CA PHE A 51 10.67 10.18 -22.81
C PHE A 51 10.83 9.43 -24.14
N GLY A 52 12.04 8.97 -24.44
CA GLY A 52 12.28 8.05 -25.55
C GLY A 52 11.87 6.62 -25.17
N GLY A 53 10.57 6.30 -25.21
CA GLY A 53 10.15 4.91 -24.98
C GLY A 53 8.69 4.62 -24.66
N PHE A 54 7.69 5.33 -25.19
CA PHE A 54 6.34 4.74 -25.32
C PHE A 54 5.58 5.46 -26.43
N GLY A 55 5.28 4.72 -27.51
CA GLY A 55 4.63 5.26 -28.69
C GLY A 55 3.13 5.49 -28.50
N GLY A 56 2.60 6.41 -29.33
CA GLY A 56 1.22 6.35 -29.80
C GLY A 56 0.34 7.56 -29.46
N GLY A 57 0.07 8.38 -30.49
CA GLY A 57 -1.21 9.09 -30.62
C GLY A 57 -1.28 10.48 -30.00
N GLY A 58 -1.14 11.50 -30.84
CA GLY A 58 -1.53 12.86 -30.48
C GLY A 58 -3.03 12.92 -30.21
N SER A 59 -3.41 13.49 -29.07
CA SER A 59 -4.73 14.05 -28.79
C SER A 59 -4.60 14.94 -27.54
N ASP A 60 -4.89 16.22 -27.73
CA ASP A 60 -5.42 17.14 -26.70
C ASP A 60 -4.76 17.16 -25.31
N PHE A 61 -3.58 17.77 -25.23
CA PHE A 61 -3.09 18.36 -23.97
C PHE A 61 -3.30 19.88 -23.93
N GLY A 62 -4.49 20.32 -24.33
CA GLY A 62 -4.97 21.68 -24.13
C GLY A 62 -5.56 21.83 -22.72
N GLY A 63 -4.79 22.41 -21.80
CA GLY A 63 -5.35 22.95 -20.54
C GLY A 63 -4.88 22.34 -19.22
N PHE A 64 -3.98 21.36 -19.22
CA PHE A 64 -3.35 20.87 -17.99
C PHE A 64 -1.96 21.48 -17.87
N GLY A 65 -1.83 22.45 -16.96
CA GLY A 65 -0.57 23.12 -16.69
C GLY A 65 0.55 22.11 -16.41
N PHE A 66 1.71 22.35 -17.02
CA PHE A 66 2.95 21.63 -16.73
C PHE A 66 3.24 21.56 -15.21
N GLU A 67 2.70 22.49 -14.42
CA GLU A 67 2.83 22.56 -12.96
C GLU A 67 2.13 21.40 -12.21
N ASP A 68 0.98 20.90 -12.70
CA ASP A 68 0.23 19.81 -12.03
C ASP A 68 0.78 18.41 -12.36
N ILE A 69 1.42 18.26 -13.52
CA ILE A 69 2.02 16.98 -13.93
C ILE A 69 3.45 16.86 -13.43
N PHE A 70 4.20 17.97 -13.41
CA PHE A 70 5.54 17.95 -12.83
C PHE A 70 5.49 17.80 -11.30
N SER A 71 4.50 18.38 -10.62
CA SER A 71 4.29 18.19 -9.17
C SER A 71 3.80 16.78 -8.81
N SER A 72 2.98 16.13 -9.64
CA SER A 72 2.50 14.77 -9.38
C SER A 72 3.51 13.67 -9.75
N ILE A 73 4.43 13.92 -10.67
CA ILE A 73 5.53 13.00 -11.05
C ILE A 73 6.79 13.20 -10.20
N PHE A 74 7.23 14.44 -9.94
CA PHE A 74 8.48 14.73 -9.21
C PHE A 74 8.27 15.09 -7.74
N GLY A 75 7.06 15.53 -7.36
CA GLY A 75 6.66 15.62 -5.96
C GLY A 75 6.25 14.26 -5.45
N GLY A 76 7.24 13.36 -5.29
CA GLY A 76 7.16 11.97 -4.81
C GLY A 76 5.96 11.64 -3.93
N GLY A 77 4.81 11.53 -4.58
CA GLY A 77 3.51 11.24 -4.02
C GLY A 77 3.15 9.79 -4.28
N GLY A 78 4.15 8.91 -4.34
CA GLY A 78 3.93 7.53 -3.94
C GLY A 78 3.45 7.61 -2.52
N ARG A 79 2.12 7.71 -2.33
CA ARG A 79 1.45 7.80 -1.03
C ARG A 79 2.21 6.84 -0.14
N ARG A 80 3.04 7.39 0.76
CA ARG A 80 3.71 6.59 1.78
C ARG A 80 2.54 6.02 2.54
N ARG A 81 2.16 4.79 2.17
CA ARG A 81 1.00 4.10 2.73
C ARG A 81 1.36 4.01 4.19
N ASP A 82 0.75 4.87 4.99
CA ASP A 82 1.03 4.94 6.41
C ASP A 82 0.96 3.50 6.93
N PRO A 83 2.08 2.94 7.43
CA PRO A 83 2.09 1.56 7.91
C PRO A 83 1.02 1.31 8.98
N ASN A 84 0.60 2.38 9.67
CA ASN A 84 -0.42 2.41 10.69
C ASN A 84 -1.84 2.72 10.16
N ALA A 85 -2.02 2.97 8.87
CA ALA A 85 -3.36 3.12 8.29
C ALA A 85 -4.19 1.85 8.50
N PRO A 86 -5.52 1.99 8.69
CA PRO A 86 -6.44 0.86 8.69
C PRO A 86 -6.34 0.14 7.34
N ARG A 87 -6.08 -1.17 7.39
CA ARG A 87 -5.99 -2.02 6.20
C ARG A 87 -6.97 -3.17 6.33
N GLN A 88 -7.69 -3.43 5.23
CA GLN A 88 -8.57 -4.58 5.15
C GLN A 88 -7.77 -5.87 5.38
N GLY A 89 -8.37 -6.81 6.09
CA GLY A 89 -7.82 -8.14 6.29
C GLY A 89 -7.72 -8.90 4.97
N ALA A 90 -6.84 -9.89 4.90
CA ALA A 90 -6.75 -10.74 3.72
C ALA A 90 -8.00 -11.61 3.57
N ASP A 91 -8.40 -11.82 2.32
CA ASP A 91 -9.48 -12.74 1.99
C ASP A 91 -9.05 -14.19 2.25
N LEU A 92 -10.01 -15.03 2.58
CA LEU A 92 -9.84 -16.46 2.77
C LEU A 92 -10.53 -17.21 1.62
N GLN A 93 -9.92 -18.30 1.17
CA GLN A 93 -10.54 -19.21 0.22
C GLN A 93 -10.79 -20.55 0.91
N TYR A 94 -12.02 -21.05 0.83
CA TYR A 94 -12.41 -22.36 1.32
C TYR A 94 -12.93 -23.19 0.16
N THR A 95 -12.30 -24.33 -0.06
CA THR A 95 -12.72 -25.26 -1.11
C THR A 95 -13.71 -26.25 -0.53
N MET A 96 -14.95 -26.19 -0.99
CA MET A 96 -16.00 -27.11 -0.58
C MET A 96 -16.25 -28.15 -1.67
N THR A 97 -16.20 -29.42 -1.30
CA THR A 97 -16.50 -30.52 -2.23
C THR A 97 -17.95 -30.95 -2.08
N LEU A 98 -18.70 -30.96 -3.18
CA LEU A 98 -20.12 -31.31 -3.26
C LEU A 98 -20.33 -32.59 -4.07
N SER A 99 -21.36 -33.35 -3.75
CA SER A 99 -21.89 -34.35 -4.69
C SER A 99 -22.69 -33.68 -5.81
N PHE A 100 -22.91 -34.40 -6.91
CA PHE A 100 -23.75 -33.92 -8.02
C PHE A 100 -25.17 -33.57 -7.56
N GLU A 101 -25.78 -34.41 -6.71
CA GLU A 101 -27.11 -34.16 -6.15
C GLU A 101 -27.14 -32.88 -5.30
N GLU A 102 -26.13 -32.66 -4.45
CA GLU A 102 -26.05 -31.47 -3.60
C GLU A 102 -25.87 -30.19 -4.42
N ALA A 103 -25.13 -30.27 -5.53
CA ALA A 103 -24.95 -29.15 -6.45
C ALA A 103 -26.26 -28.81 -7.20
N VAL A 104 -27.04 -29.83 -7.59
CA VAL A 104 -28.31 -29.65 -8.31
C VAL A 104 -29.42 -29.15 -7.40
N PHE A 105 -29.62 -29.77 -6.22
CA PHE A 105 -30.73 -29.43 -5.33
C PHE A 105 -30.42 -28.26 -4.37
N GLY A 106 -29.14 -27.91 -4.22
CA GLY A 106 -28.68 -26.97 -3.21
C GLY A 106 -28.67 -27.61 -1.82
N LYS A 107 -27.88 -27.03 -0.92
CA LYS A 107 -27.70 -27.54 0.45
C LYS A 107 -27.40 -26.42 1.41
N GLU A 108 -27.94 -26.50 2.62
CA GLU A 108 -27.51 -25.68 3.73
C GLU A 108 -26.48 -26.45 4.55
N THR A 109 -25.31 -25.86 4.76
CA THR A 109 -24.23 -26.50 5.51
C THR A 109 -23.54 -25.51 6.43
N THR A 110 -22.88 -26.04 7.45
CA THR A 110 -22.05 -25.27 8.36
C THR A 110 -20.60 -25.61 8.09
N ILE A 111 -19.81 -24.62 7.68
CA ILE A 111 -18.35 -24.76 7.51
C ILE A 111 -17.64 -24.27 8.76
N GLU A 112 -16.59 -24.99 9.16
CA GLU A 112 -15.71 -24.57 10.26
C GLU A 112 -14.41 -24.00 9.68
N ILE A 113 -14.17 -22.71 9.94
CA ILE A 113 -12.96 -22.03 9.46
C ILE A 113 -12.12 -21.58 10.65
N PRO A 114 -10.80 -21.88 10.66
CA PRO A 114 -9.89 -21.31 11.63
C PRO A 114 -9.71 -19.82 11.34
N ARG A 115 -10.12 -18.99 12.28
CA ARG A 115 -9.99 -17.53 12.20
C ARG A 115 -9.08 -17.03 13.32
N GLU A 116 -8.15 -16.15 12.98
CA GLU A 116 -7.43 -15.37 13.98
C GLU A 116 -8.36 -14.32 14.58
N GLU A 117 -8.51 -14.35 15.90
CA GLU A 117 -9.23 -13.34 16.67
C GLU A 117 -8.30 -12.68 17.68
N THR A 118 -8.62 -11.46 18.08
CA THR A 118 -7.92 -10.79 19.16
C THR A 118 -8.03 -11.63 20.43
N CYS A 119 -6.91 -11.88 21.09
CA CYS A 119 -6.89 -12.66 22.31
C CYS A 119 -7.74 -11.96 23.40
N GLU A 120 -8.79 -12.63 23.87
CA GLU A 120 -9.70 -12.10 24.90
C GLU A 120 -9.01 -11.88 26.25
N THR A 121 -7.98 -12.68 26.56
CA THR A 121 -7.25 -12.57 27.82
C THR A 121 -6.40 -11.29 27.88
N CYS A 122 -5.67 -10.98 26.81
CA CYS A 122 -4.75 -9.84 26.78
C CYS A 122 -5.24 -8.63 25.96
N HIS A 123 -6.42 -8.75 25.33
CA HIS A 123 -7.01 -7.75 24.43
C HIS A 123 -6.02 -7.23 23.36
N GLY A 124 -5.20 -8.12 22.80
CA GLY A 124 -4.21 -7.76 21.77
C GLY A 124 -2.86 -7.25 22.28
N SER A 125 -2.69 -7.08 23.60
CA SER A 125 -1.41 -6.61 24.16
C SER A 125 -0.29 -7.66 24.14
N GLY A 126 -0.64 -8.95 24.01
CA GLY A 126 0.30 -10.08 24.09
C GLY A 126 0.84 -10.35 25.50
N ALA A 127 0.55 -9.49 26.47
CA ALA A 127 1.02 -9.59 27.84
C ALA A 127 0.00 -10.25 28.76
N LYS A 128 0.47 -10.80 29.89
CA LYS A 128 -0.41 -11.30 30.94
C LYS A 128 -1.31 -10.15 31.45
N PRO A 129 -2.59 -10.42 31.78
CA PRO A 129 -3.45 -9.39 32.35
C PRO A 129 -2.81 -8.75 33.58
N ARG A 130 -2.89 -7.41 33.68
CA ARG A 130 -2.34 -6.59 34.77
C ARG A 130 -0.80 -6.55 34.86
N THR A 131 -0.06 -7.05 33.88
CA THR A 131 1.39 -6.82 33.80
C THR A 131 1.70 -5.59 32.94
N LYS A 132 2.83 -4.93 33.23
CA LYS A 132 3.27 -3.76 32.48
C LYS A 132 4.00 -4.20 31.22
N VAL A 133 3.71 -3.53 30.11
CA VAL A 133 4.40 -3.72 28.85
C VAL A 133 5.43 -2.63 28.71
N ASP A 134 6.71 -3.00 28.70
CA ASP A 134 7.80 -2.04 28.57
C ASP A 134 7.98 -1.69 27.09
N THR A 135 8.28 -0.42 26.80
CA THR A 135 8.61 -0.01 25.43
C THR A 135 10.03 -0.48 25.10
N CYS A 136 10.24 -1.03 23.91
CA CYS A 136 11.56 -1.51 23.51
C CYS A 136 12.54 -0.33 23.41
N SER A 137 13.59 -0.33 24.23
CA SER A 137 14.63 0.71 24.28
C SER A 137 15.48 0.79 23.00
N HIS A 138 15.64 -0.32 22.29
CA HIS A 138 16.46 -0.36 21.07
C HIS A 138 15.77 0.30 19.87
N CYS A 139 14.44 0.14 19.75
CA CYS A 139 13.67 0.71 18.65
C CYS A 139 12.75 1.88 19.06
N ASN A 140 12.78 2.28 20.34
CA ASN A 140 11.92 3.31 20.92
C ASN A 140 10.43 3.12 20.59
N GLY A 141 9.95 1.88 20.59
CA GLY A 141 8.55 1.57 20.28
C GLY A 141 8.21 1.42 18.80
N SER A 142 9.13 1.70 17.88
CA SER A 142 8.85 1.65 16.43
C SER A 142 8.78 0.22 15.86
N GLY A 143 9.31 -0.78 16.58
CA GLY A 143 9.37 -2.16 16.12
C GLY A 143 10.39 -2.40 14.99
N GLN A 144 11.01 -1.36 14.43
CA GLN A 144 11.95 -1.44 13.32
C GLN A 144 13.26 -0.72 13.66
N LEU A 145 14.38 -1.20 13.13
CA LEU A 145 15.68 -0.55 13.23
C LEU A 145 16.13 -0.16 11.82
N ASN A 146 16.59 1.10 11.68
CA ASN A 146 17.22 1.57 10.46
C ASN A 146 18.65 1.05 10.43
N VAL A 147 18.96 0.16 9.50
CA VAL A 147 20.32 -0.30 9.25
C VAL A 147 20.85 0.50 8.07
N GLU A 148 21.73 1.46 8.36
CA GLU A 148 22.45 2.20 7.33
C GLU A 148 23.59 1.33 6.81
N GLN A 149 23.58 1.02 5.53
CA GLN A 149 24.65 0.31 4.85
C GLN A 149 25.32 1.26 3.86
N ASN A 150 26.61 1.51 4.06
CA ASN A 150 27.42 2.27 3.12
C ASN A 150 27.73 1.35 1.93
N THR A 151 27.23 1.72 0.76
CA THR A 151 27.56 1.08 -0.51
C THR A 151 28.42 2.02 -1.36
N PRO A 152 29.17 1.52 -2.35
CA PRO A 152 29.94 2.36 -3.27
C PRO A 152 29.09 3.42 -4.00
N PHE A 153 27.77 3.21 -4.08
CA PHE A 153 26.80 4.11 -4.73
C PHE A 153 26.08 5.05 -3.74
N GLY A 154 26.51 5.09 -2.47
CA GLY A 154 25.93 5.95 -1.44
C GLY A 154 25.41 5.19 -0.22
N ARG A 155 24.73 5.91 0.67
CA ARG A 155 24.15 5.36 1.90
C ARG A 155 22.77 4.81 1.62
N VAL A 156 22.59 3.51 1.78
CA VAL A 156 21.28 2.85 1.68
C VAL A 156 20.78 2.56 3.10
N VAL A 157 19.62 3.10 3.44
CA VAL A 157 18.97 2.82 4.73
C VAL A 157 17.95 1.70 4.53
N ASN A 158 18.20 0.54 5.14
CA ASN A 158 17.28 -0.58 5.11
C ASN A 158 16.55 -0.72 6.45
N ARG A 159 15.22 -0.77 6.44
CA ARG A 159 14.41 -1.01 7.64
C ARG A 159 14.31 -2.49 7.91
N ARG A 160 14.86 -2.94 9.02
CA ARG A 160 14.73 -4.33 9.49
C ARG A 160 13.85 -4.39 10.73
N ALA A 161 13.16 -5.50 10.94
CA ALA A 161 12.45 -5.72 12.20
C ALA A 161 13.45 -5.71 13.37
N CYS A 162 13.11 -5.06 14.47
CA CYS A 162 13.96 -5.01 15.66
C CYS A 162 14.10 -6.43 16.26
N HIS A 163 15.33 -6.93 16.38
CA HIS A 163 15.61 -8.28 16.90
C HIS A 163 15.31 -8.43 18.41
N HIS A 164 15.24 -7.33 19.16
CA HIS A 164 14.90 -7.38 20.59
C HIS A 164 13.39 -7.51 20.85
N CYS A 165 12.54 -6.99 19.97
CA CYS A 165 11.08 -7.02 20.14
C CYS A 165 10.34 -7.75 19.01
N ASN A 166 11.05 -8.32 18.04
CA ASN A 166 10.52 -9.01 16.86
C ASN A 166 9.43 -8.22 16.11
N GLY A 167 9.59 -6.91 15.98
CA GLY A 167 8.63 -6.07 15.28
C GLY A 167 7.48 -5.52 16.14
N THR A 168 7.30 -6.00 17.38
CA THR A 168 6.16 -5.56 18.23
C THR A 168 6.34 -4.17 18.84
N GLY A 169 7.58 -3.65 18.85
CA GLY A 169 7.92 -2.37 19.51
C GLY A 169 7.93 -2.44 21.04
N LYS A 170 7.54 -3.58 21.62
CA LYS A 170 7.30 -3.74 23.06
C LYS A 170 8.07 -4.94 23.59
N ILE A 171 8.55 -4.84 24.82
CA ILE A 171 9.21 -5.92 25.54
C ILE A 171 8.23 -6.42 26.60
N ILE A 172 7.73 -7.63 26.40
CA ILE A 172 6.78 -8.29 27.28
C ILE A 172 7.56 -9.28 28.15
N LYS A 173 7.77 -8.93 29.42
CA LYS A 173 8.41 -9.82 30.41
C LYS A 173 7.52 -11.04 30.70
N ASP A 174 6.24 -10.78 30.98
CA ASP A 174 5.24 -11.80 31.27
C ASP A 174 4.30 -11.97 30.06
N LYS A 175 4.59 -12.96 29.23
CA LYS A 175 3.77 -13.29 28.06
C LYS A 175 2.39 -13.80 28.50
N CYS A 176 1.38 -13.53 27.70
CA CYS A 176 0.04 -14.07 27.92
C CYS A 176 0.05 -15.60 27.76
N ALA A 177 -0.61 -16.32 28.69
CA ALA A 177 -0.65 -17.78 28.65
C ALA A 177 -1.50 -18.35 27.49
N THR A 178 -2.48 -17.60 26.99
CA THR A 178 -3.38 -18.05 25.91
C THR A 178 -2.81 -17.79 24.51
N CYS A 179 -2.19 -16.64 24.27
CA CYS A 179 -1.62 -16.28 22.95
C CYS A 179 -0.09 -16.34 22.89
N HIS A 180 0.60 -16.70 23.97
CA HIS A 180 2.06 -16.84 24.04
C HIS A 180 2.86 -15.59 23.58
N GLY A 181 2.24 -14.41 23.64
CA GLY A 181 2.87 -13.15 23.21
C GLY A 181 2.39 -12.58 21.88
N GLU A 182 1.60 -13.32 21.10
CA GLU A 182 1.17 -12.89 19.75
C GLU A 182 0.03 -11.86 19.78
N GLY A 183 -0.74 -11.79 20.87
CA GLY A 183 -1.91 -10.91 20.99
C GLY A 183 -3.15 -11.41 20.24
N LYS A 184 -3.02 -12.48 19.45
CA LYS A 184 -4.11 -13.13 18.70
C LYS A 184 -4.21 -14.61 19.06
N VAL A 185 -5.38 -15.20 18.85
CA VAL A 185 -5.63 -16.63 19.04
C VAL A 185 -6.44 -17.17 17.87
N THR A 186 -6.09 -18.35 17.39
CA THR A 186 -6.86 -19.02 16.33
C THR A 186 -8.05 -19.73 16.95
N LYS A 187 -9.26 -19.29 16.60
CA LYS A 187 -10.52 -19.91 17.01
C LYS A 187 -11.23 -20.51 15.81
N ARG A 188 -11.84 -21.69 15.97
CA ARG A 188 -12.71 -22.28 14.93
C ARG A 188 -14.08 -21.62 14.99
N ARG A 189 -14.48 -20.96 13.91
CA ARG A 189 -15.82 -20.35 13.78
C ARG A 189 -16.66 -21.17 12.81
N LYS A 190 -17.90 -21.42 13.23
CA LYS A 190 -18.95 -22.06 12.42
C LYS A 190 -19.66 -20.98 11.63
N ILE A 191 -19.65 -21.09 10.31
CA ILE A 191 -20.33 -20.19 9.38
C ILE A 191 -21.38 -21.00 8.63
N ASN A 192 -22.63 -20.55 8.68
CA ASN A 192 -23.70 -21.17 7.91
C ASN A 192 -23.66 -20.62 6.49
N VAL A 193 -23.54 -21.53 5.53
CA VAL A 193 -23.47 -21.21 4.11
C VAL A 193 -24.63 -21.92 3.41
N LYS A 194 -25.42 -21.12 2.68
CA LYS A 194 -26.51 -21.60 1.85
C LYS A 194 -26.03 -21.72 0.42
N ILE A 195 -26.00 -22.94 -0.08
CA ILE A 195 -25.56 -23.25 -1.44
C ILE A 195 -26.81 -23.21 -2.32
N PRO A 196 -26.85 -22.33 -3.34
CA PRO A 196 -27.97 -22.29 -4.26
C PRO A 196 -28.04 -23.58 -5.07
N ALA A 197 -29.23 -23.91 -5.56
CA ALA A 197 -29.44 -25.01 -6.50
C ALA A 197 -28.81 -24.66 -7.86
N GLY A 198 -28.22 -25.65 -8.53
CA GLY A 198 -27.59 -25.50 -9.84
C GLY A 198 -26.22 -24.82 -9.79
N VAL A 199 -25.39 -25.14 -8.79
CA VAL A 199 -24.01 -24.65 -8.75
C VAL A 199 -23.08 -25.50 -9.62
N ASP A 200 -22.21 -24.84 -10.36
CA ASP A 200 -21.22 -25.48 -11.24
C ASP A 200 -19.85 -25.63 -10.54
N ASP A 201 -19.00 -26.51 -11.07
CA ASP A 201 -17.61 -26.65 -10.63
C ASP A 201 -16.83 -25.35 -10.84
N GLY A 202 -16.09 -24.92 -9.83
CA GLY A 202 -15.32 -23.68 -9.83
C GLY A 202 -16.14 -22.41 -9.51
N GLN A 203 -17.46 -22.51 -9.36
CA GLN A 203 -18.28 -21.38 -8.95
C GLN A 203 -17.89 -20.92 -7.54
N GLN A 204 -17.95 -19.60 -7.30
CA GLN A 204 -17.54 -18.99 -6.04
C GLN A 204 -18.71 -18.30 -5.35
N LEU A 205 -18.86 -18.56 -4.05
CA LEU A 205 -19.79 -17.84 -3.18
C LEU A 205 -19.00 -16.96 -2.21
N ARG A 206 -19.22 -15.64 -2.28
CA ARG A 206 -18.62 -14.68 -1.36
C ARG A 206 -19.45 -14.57 -0.09
N VAL A 207 -18.81 -14.76 1.05
CA VAL A 207 -19.35 -14.51 2.39
C VAL A 207 -18.61 -13.32 2.99
N SER A 208 -19.28 -12.18 3.03
CA SER A 208 -18.67 -10.91 3.43
C SER A 208 -18.21 -10.92 4.89
N ALA A 209 -17.09 -10.24 5.16
CA ALA A 209 -16.52 -10.02 6.51
C ALA A 209 -16.11 -11.30 7.30
N GLN A 210 -16.06 -12.45 6.64
CA GLN A 210 -15.66 -13.74 7.22
C GLN A 210 -14.20 -14.13 6.93
N GLY A 211 -13.42 -13.24 6.31
CA GLY A 211 -11.98 -13.43 6.09
C GLY A 211 -11.14 -13.08 7.33
N LYS A 212 -9.83 -12.89 7.11
CA LYS A 212 -8.89 -12.52 8.18
C LYS A 212 -9.26 -11.17 8.81
N PRO A 213 -8.95 -10.92 10.09
CA PRO A 213 -9.16 -9.62 10.70
C PRO A 213 -8.31 -8.54 10.00
N GLY A 214 -8.86 -7.33 9.91
CA GLY A 214 -8.12 -6.18 9.41
C GLY A 214 -6.99 -5.75 10.35
N VAL A 215 -6.07 -4.96 9.81
CA VAL A 215 -4.94 -4.39 10.53
C VAL A 215 -5.26 -2.94 10.90
N ASN A 216 -4.86 -2.50 12.10
CA ASN A 216 -5.04 -1.13 12.60
C ASN A 216 -6.50 -0.63 12.54
N GLY A 217 -7.47 -1.49 12.87
CA GLY A 217 -8.89 -1.14 12.82
C GLY A 217 -9.52 -1.15 11.42
N GLY A 218 -8.82 -1.68 10.41
CA GLY A 218 -9.43 -1.95 9.11
C GLY A 218 -10.50 -3.05 9.16
N PRO A 219 -11.41 -3.09 8.17
CA PRO A 219 -12.44 -4.12 8.11
C PRO A 219 -11.82 -5.51 7.89
N PRO A 220 -12.51 -6.59 8.31
CA PRO A 220 -12.09 -7.95 7.95
C PRO A 220 -12.15 -8.16 6.44
N GLY A 221 -11.36 -9.11 5.94
CA GLY A 221 -11.49 -9.62 4.58
C GLY A 221 -12.77 -10.43 4.38
N ASP A 222 -12.95 -10.94 3.18
CA ASP A 222 -14.07 -11.81 2.83
C ASP A 222 -13.65 -13.28 2.74
N LEU A 223 -14.65 -14.16 2.78
CA LEU A 223 -14.45 -15.58 2.54
C LEU A 223 -15.04 -15.96 1.18
N TYR A 224 -14.23 -16.54 0.31
CA TYR A 224 -14.68 -17.13 -0.95
C TYR A 224 -14.79 -18.63 -0.79
N VAL A 225 -16.01 -19.15 -0.89
CA VAL A 225 -16.26 -20.59 -0.93
C VAL A 225 -16.25 -21.01 -2.39
N VAL A 226 -15.24 -21.79 -2.79
CA VAL A 226 -15.13 -22.34 -4.15
C VAL A 226 -15.71 -23.74 -4.13
N PHE A 227 -16.70 -23.98 -4.98
CA PHE A 227 -17.36 -25.28 -5.08
C PHE A 227 -16.58 -26.19 -6.03
N HIS A 228 -16.32 -27.42 -5.58
CA HIS A 228 -15.88 -28.50 -6.44
C HIS A 228 -16.91 -29.61 -6.47
N VAL A 229 -17.46 -29.87 -7.66
CA VAL A 229 -18.47 -30.91 -7.84
C VAL A 229 -17.75 -32.22 -8.17
N ARG A 230 -17.95 -33.24 -7.36
CA ARG A 230 -17.42 -34.58 -7.66
C ARG A 230 -18.08 -35.10 -8.92
N THR A 231 -17.27 -35.66 -9.81
CA THR A 231 -17.74 -36.42 -10.96
C THR A 231 -18.58 -37.61 -10.46
N HIS A 232 -19.79 -37.75 -10.99
CA HIS A 232 -20.63 -38.92 -10.70
C HIS A 232 -20.23 -40.06 -11.65
N GLU A 233 -20.02 -41.27 -11.13
CA GLU A 233 -19.92 -42.46 -11.98
C GLU A 233 -21.32 -42.77 -12.53
N ILE A 234 -21.44 -42.83 -13.86
CA ILE A 234 -22.71 -43.04 -14.58
C ILE A 234 -23.22 -44.46 -14.34
#